data_AF-A0A7Y2IY20-F1
#
_entry.id   AF-A0A7Y2IY20-F1
#
_cell.length_a   1.000
_cell.length_b   1.000
_cell.length_c   1.000
_cell.angle_alpha   90.00
_cell.angle_beta   90.00
_cell.angle_gamma   90.00
#
_symmetry.space_group_name_H-M   'P 1'
#
loop_
_entity.id
_entity.type
_entity.pdbx_description
1 polymer ?
#
loop_
_entity_poly.entity_id
_entity_poly.type
_entity_poly.pdbx_seq_one_letter_code
_entity_poly.pdbx_strand_id
1 'polypeptide(L)' 'MLILKCPYCGVDCDETELSPGGEAHLKRHGPGSEDDAFE' A
#
# COMPACT_ATOMS: atom_id res chain seq x y z
N MET A 1 15.00 11.64 6.64
CA MET A 1 14.68 10.22 6.46
C MET A 1 13.65 9.84 7.52
N LEU A 2 12.44 9.47 7.11
CA LEU A 2 11.39 9.05 8.05
C LEU A 2 11.72 7.68 8.65
N ILE A 3 11.29 7.45 9.90
CA ILE A 3 11.42 6.15 10.57
C ILE A 3 10.04 5.53 10.72
N LEU A 4 9.85 4.32 10.18
CA LEU A 4 8.58 3.61 10.15
C LEU A 4 8.68 2.28 10.91
N LYS A 5 7.69 1.98 11.77
CA LYS A 5 7.62 0.71 12.48
C LYS A 5 7.10 -0.38 11.54
N CYS A 6 7.93 -1.34 11.18
CA CYS A 6 7.47 -2.49 10.40
C CYS A 6 6.58 -3.38 11.29
N PRO A 7 5.28 -3.57 10.98
CA PRO A 7 4.39 -4.37 11.82
C PRO A 7 4.69 -5.87 11.74
N TYR A 8 5.42 -6.33 10.72
CA TYR A 8 5.83 -7.72 10.57
C TYR A 8 7.12 -8.02 11.35
N CYS A 9 8.15 -7.18 11.18
CA CYS A 9 9.46 -7.42 11.79
C CYS A 9 9.62 -6.81 13.19
N GLY A 10 8.81 -5.80 13.55
CA GLY A 10 8.94 -5.07 14.81
C GLY A 10 10.18 -4.18 14.91
N VAL A 11 10.90 -3.94 13.82
CA VAL A 11 12.04 -3.01 13.77
C VAL A 11 11.58 -1.60 13.36
N ASP A 12 12.35 -0.61 13.78
CA ASP A 12 12.20 0.78 13.32
C ASP A 12 13.07 0.93 12.06
N CYS A 13 12.41 0.96 10.90
CA CYS A 13 13.06 1.01 9.59
C CYS A 13 13.18 2.44 9.09
N ASP A 14 14.22 2.68 8.29
CA ASP A 14 14.31 3.89 7.49
C ASP A 14 13.36 3.84 6.29
N GLU A 15 12.83 4.97 5.85
CA GLU A 15 11.90 5.02 4.70
C GLU A 15 12.50 4.47 3.41
N THR A 16 13.84 4.55 3.24
CA THR A 16 14.51 4.04 2.04
C THR A 16 14.66 2.52 2.01
N GLU A 17 14.45 1.84 3.14
CA GLU A 17 14.42 0.37 3.23
C GLU A 17 13.05 -0.20 2.83
N LEU A 18 12.02 0.65 2.68
CA LEU A 18 10.64 0.27 2.41
C LEU A 18 10.16 0.84 1.07
N SER A 19 9.29 0.10 0.38
CA SER A 19 8.64 0.60 -0.84
C SER A 19 7.29 1.24 -0.53
N PRO A 20 6.99 2.46 -1.01
CA PRO A 20 5.69 3.08 -0.80
C PRO A 20 4.60 2.34 -1.59
N GLY A 21 3.47 2.05 -0.92
CA GLY A 21 2.33 1.34 -1.52
C GLY A 21 1.30 2.24 -2.21
N GLY A 22 1.47 3.56 -2.15
CA GLY A 22 0.48 4.54 -2.61
C GLY A 22 -0.66 4.76 -1.60
N GLU A 23 -1.83 5.16 -2.10
CA GLU A 23 -3.01 5.40 -1.27
C GLU A 23 -3.60 4.09 -0.72
N ALA A 24 -3.85 4.08 0.59
CA ALA A 24 -4.45 2.95 1.27
C ALA A 24 -5.95 2.84 0.97
N HIS A 25 -6.52 1.65 1.16
CA HIS A 25 -7.96 1.38 1.02
C HIS A 25 -8.55 1.56 -0.39
N LEU A 26 -7.72 1.71 -1.43
CA LEU A 26 -8.17 1.60 -2.81
C LEU A 26 -8.53 0.15 -3.14
N LYS A 27 -9.80 -0.09 -3.48
CA LYS A 27 -10.27 -1.38 -3.96
C LYS A 27 -9.85 -1.56 -5.42
N ARG A 28 -9.15 -2.66 -5.72
CA ARG A 28 -8.76 -3.00 -7.09
C ARG A 28 -9.86 -3.83 -7.73
N HIS A 29 -10.51 -3.27 -8.75
CA HIS A 29 -11.49 -3.94 -9.58
C HIS A 29 -10.80 -4.80 -10.64
N GLY A 30 -11.41 -5.94 -10.98
CA GLY A 30 -10.83 -6.95 -11.87
C GLY A 30 -11.87 -7.59 -12.77
N PRO A 31 -11.51 -8.67 -13.49
CA PRO A 31 -12.41 -9.36 -14.40
C PRO A 31 -13.72 -9.78 -13.69
N GLY A 32 -14.87 -9.38 -14.25
CA GLY A 32 -16.20 -9.59 -13.66
C GLY A 32 -16.74 -8.42 -12.82
N SER A 33 -16.05 -7.28 -12.80
CA SER A 33 -16.63 -6.02 -12.32
C SER A 33 -17.41 -5.35 -13.45
N GLU A 34 -18.45 -4.59 -13.10
CA GLU A 34 -19.18 -3.73 -14.04
C GLU A 34 -18.29 -2.58 -14.55
N ASP A 35 -18.58 -2.05 -15.74
CA ASP A 35 -17.78 -0.99 -16.37
C ASP A 35 -17.68 0.28 -15.49
N ASP A 36 -18.77 0.66 -14.81
CA ASP A 36 -18.83 1.80 -13.87
C ASP A 36 -17.82 1.70 -12.72
N ALA A 37 -17.26 0.52 -12.46
CA ALA A 37 -16.26 0.32 -11.40
C ALA A 37 -14.82 0.73 -11.81
N PHE A 38 -14.62 1.17 -13.06
CA PHE A 38 -13.34 1.61 -13.61
C PHE A 38 -13.27 3.11 -13.93
N GLU A 39 -14.39 3.85 -13.81
CA GLU A 39 -14.42 5.33 -13.91
C GLU A 39 -14.09 6.02 -12.57
#